data_AF-A0AA96S653-F1
#
_entry.id   AF-A0AA96S653-F1
#
_cell.length_a   1.000
_cell.length_b   1.000
_cell.length_c   1.000
_cell.angle_alpha   90.00
_cell.angle_beta   90.00
_cell.angle_gamma   90.00
#
_symmetry.space_group_name_H-M   'P 1'
#
loop_
_entity.id
_entity.type
_entity.pdbx_description
1 polymer ?
#
loop_
_entity_poly.entity_id
_entity_poly.type
_entity_poly.pdbx_seq_one_letter_code
_entity_poly.pdbx_strand_id
1 'polypeptide(L)' 'MRRVTHHRKQNFEGEELLIVTVWEPGIKKEQLKKDNRYSKAHEVLIFNGKYYEFKEKRA' A
#
# COMPACT_ATOMS: atom_id res chain seq x y z
N MET A 1 9.39 -9.84 14.30
CA MET A 1 9.14 -10.56 13.02
C MET A 1 8.37 -9.67 12.07
N ARG A 2 8.83 -9.48 10.83
CA ARG A 2 8.12 -8.74 9.78
C ARG A 2 6.89 -9.55 9.34
N ARG A 3 5.71 -8.94 9.30
CA ARG A 3 4.47 -9.59 8.84
C ARG A 3 3.94 -8.87 7.61
N VAL A 4 3.53 -9.62 6.59
CA VAL A 4 2.91 -9.04 5.40
C VAL A 4 1.44 -9.46 5.35
N THR A 5 0.54 -8.53 5.09
CA THR A 5 -0.89 -8.80 4.91
C THR A 5 -1.34 -8.30 3.55
N HIS A 6 -2.17 -9.09 2.87
CA HIS A 6 -2.69 -8.79 1.54
C HIS A 6 -4.21 -8.63 1.61
N HIS A 7 -4.77 -7.67 0.90
CA HIS A 7 -6.21 -7.57 0.68
C HIS A 7 -6.52 -7.04 -0.71
N ARG A 8 -7.68 -7.41 -1.23
CA ARG A 8 -8.16 -6.96 -2.55
C ARG A 8 -9.17 -5.84 -2.37
N LYS A 9 -9.16 -4.86 -3.27
CA LYS A 9 -10.14 -3.77 -3.33
C LYS A 9 -10.34 -3.34 -4.76
N GLN A 10 -11.51 -2.82 -5.11
CA GLN A 10 -11.72 -2.18 -6.41
C GLN A 10 -11.40 -0.69 -6.36
N ASN A 11 -10.82 -0.15 -7.43
CA ASN A 11 -10.71 1.30 -7.63
C ASN A 11 -12.03 1.87 -8.17
N PHE A 12 -12.09 3.19 -8.39
CA PHE A 12 -13.29 3.86 -8.93
C PHE A 12 -13.63 3.45 -10.37
N GLU A 13 -12.67 2.91 -11.10
CA GLU A 13 -12.82 2.43 -12.48
C GLU A 13 -13.19 0.93 -12.55
N GLY A 14 -13.34 0.28 -11.39
CA GLY A 14 -13.70 -1.14 -11.27
C GLY A 14 -12.51 -2.11 -11.38
N GLU A 15 -11.28 -1.62 -11.50
CA GLU A 15 -10.09 -2.47 -11.55
C GLU A 15 -9.78 -3.07 -10.17
N GLU A 16 -9.38 -4.34 -10.16
CA GLU A 16 -8.97 -5.04 -8.94
C GLU A 16 -7.55 -4.61 -8.52
N LEU A 17 -7.43 -4.02 -7.34
CA LEU A 17 -6.18 -3.64 -6.70
C LEU A 17 -5.78 -4.68 -5.65
N LEU A 18 -4.51 -5.09 -5.69
CA LEU A 18 -3.87 -5.83 -4.61
C LEU A 18 -3.18 -4.83 -3.67
N ILE A 19 -3.68 -4.74 -2.44
CA ILE A 19 -3.11 -3.88 -1.40
C ILE A 19 -2.23 -4.73 -0.49
N VAL A 20 -0.94 -4.41 -0.47
CA VAL A 20 0.07 -5.07 0.36
C VAL A 20 0.41 -4.17 1.54
N THR A 21 0.28 -4.67 2.76
CA THR A 21 0.69 -3.96 3.97
C THR A 21 1.80 -4.72 4.66
N VAL A 22 2.96 -4.09 4.78
CA VAL A 22 4.12 -4.61 5.51
C VAL A 22 4.12 -4.05 6.92
N TRP A 23 4.09 -4.94 7.90
CA TRP A 23 4.12 -4.65 9.33
C TRP A 23 5.53 -4.90 9.86
N GLU A 24 6.22 -3.82 10.25
CA GLU A 24 7.49 -3.92 10.94
C GLU A 24 7.30 -4.30 12.43
N PRO A 25 8.27 -5.00 13.04
CA PRO A 25 8.22 -5.33 14.47
C PRO A 25 8.02 -4.09 15.34
N GLY A 26 7.09 -4.15 16.29
CA GLY A 26 6.80 -3.02 17.20
C GLY A 26 5.75 -2.03 16.68
N ILE A 27 5.35 -2.09 15.41
CA ILE A 27 4.31 -1.21 14.86
C ILE A 27 2.92 -1.81 15.08
N LYS A 28 2.10 -1.13 15.89
CA LYS A 28 0.69 -1.47 16.13
C LYS A 28 -0.22 -0.85 15.08
N LYS A 29 -1.36 -1.50 14.80
CA LYS A 29 -2.40 -1.01 13.87
C LYS A 29 -2.94 0.37 14.24
N GLU A 30 -3.06 0.68 15.53
CA GLU A 30 -3.49 2.03 15.97
C GLU A 30 -2.45 3.10 15.62
N GLN A 31 -1.16 2.78 15.74
CA GLN A 31 -0.06 3.68 15.42
C GLN A 31 -0.02 3.96 13.92
N LEU A 32 -0.09 2.90 13.11
CA LEU A 32 -0.15 3.01 11.65
C LEU A 32 -1.35 3.86 11.19
N LYS A 33 -2.53 3.75 11.84
CA LYS A 33 -3.68 4.61 11.53
C LYS A 33 -3.48 6.07 11.91
N LYS A 34 -2.74 6.37 13.00
CA LYS A 34 -2.39 7.74 13.39
C LYS A 34 -1.39 8.34 12.40
N ASP A 35 -0.36 7.58 12.03
CA ASP A 35 0.68 8.02 11.10
C ASP A 35 0.15 8.15 9.67
N ASN A 36 -0.73 7.24 9.24
CA ASN A 36 -1.37 7.25 7.91
C ASN A 36 -2.32 8.45 7.71
N ARG A 37 -2.89 9.03 8.78
CA ARG A 37 -3.63 10.31 8.67
C ARG A 37 -2.74 11.46 8.21
N TYR A 38 -1.42 11.36 8.44
CA TYR A 38 -0.43 12.35 8.01
C TYR A 38 0.33 11.93 6.74
N SER A 39 0.22 10.67 6.30
CA SER A 39 0.73 10.25 4.99
C SER A 39 -0.23 10.66 3.88
N LYS A 40 -0.25 11.96 3.54
CA LYS A 40 -0.89 12.46 2.30
C LYS A 40 -0.23 11.89 1.03
N ALA A 41 0.93 11.25 1.16
CA ALA A 41 1.61 10.55 0.08
C ALA A 41 1.20 9.07 0.07
N HIS A 42 0.16 8.75 -0.69
CA HIS A 42 -0.09 7.38 -1.12
C HIS A 42 0.70 7.14 -2.41
N GLU A 43 1.58 6.14 -2.40
CA GLU A 43 2.28 5.69 -3.61
C GLU A 43 1.70 4.35 -4.02
N VAL A 44 1.31 4.25 -5.28
CA VAL A 44 0.68 3.06 -5.84
C VAL A 44 1.77 2.22 -6.47
N LEU A 45 1.85 0.94 -6.12
CA LEU A 45 2.71 -0.01 -6.82
C LEU A 45 1.94 -0.60 -8.02
N ILE A 46 2.56 -0.61 -9.20
CA ILE A 46 2.04 -1.23 -10.42
C ILE A 46 2.92 -2.43 -10.75
N PHE A 47 2.29 -3.57 -11.05
CA PHE A 47 2.99 -4.75 -11.51
C PHE A 47 3.23 -4.67 -13.03
N ASN A 48 4.49 -4.73 -13.47
CA ASN A 48 4.86 -4.61 -14.89
C ASN A 48 5.02 -5.97 -15.61
N GLY A 49 4.58 -7.07 -14.97
CA GLY A 49 4.76 -8.43 -15.49
C GLY A 49 5.99 -9.17 -14.95
N LYS A 50 6.93 -8.47 -14.29
CA LYS A 50 8.12 -9.08 -13.68
C LYS A 50 8.35 -8.64 -12.22
N TYR A 51 8.08 -7.38 -11.89
CA TYR A 51 8.21 -6.83 -10.54
C TYR A 51 7.20 -5.69 -10.31
N TYR A 52 7.12 -5.21 -9.06
CA TYR A 52 6.29 -4.07 -8.69
C TYR A 52 7.12 -2.79 -8.71
N GLU A 53 6.62 -1.74 -9.36
CA GLU A 53 7.25 -0.42 -9.44
C GLU A 53 6.30 0.65 -8.88
N PHE A 54 6.83 1.72 -8.30
CA PHE A 54 6.00 2.84 -7.89
C PHE A 54 5.48 3.58 -9.13
N LYS A 55 4.17 3.82 -9.18
CA LYS A 55 3.53 4.67 -10.18
C LYS A 55 4.17 6.05 -10.09
N GLU A 56 4.82 6.46 -11.17
CA GLU A 56 5.36 7.80 -11.27
C GLU A 56 4.25 8.82 -11.01
N LYS A 57 4.49 9.73 -10.06
CA LYS A 57 3.64 10.90 -9.89
C LYS A 57 3.97 11.82 -11.05
N ARG A 58 2.99 12.10 -11.92
CA ARG A 58 3.12 13.20 -12.89
C ARG A 58 3.49 14.46 -12.09
N ALA A 59 4.61 15.07 -12.45
CA ALA A 59 5.12 16.31 -11.85
C ALA A 59 4.14 17.47 -12.05
#